data_AF-A0A920BLN0-F1
#
_entry.id   AF-A0A920BLN0-F1
#
_cell.length_a   1.000
_cell.length_b   1.000
_cell.length_c   1.000
_cell.angle_alpha   90.00
_cell.angle_beta   90.00
_cell.angle_gamma   90.00
#
_symmetry.space_group_name_H-M   'P 1'
#
loop_
_entity.id
_entity.type
_entity.pdbx_description
1 polymer ?
#
loop_
_entity_poly.entity_id
_entity_poly.type
_entity_poly.pdbx_seq_one_letter_code
_entity_poly.pdbx_strand_id
1 'polypeptide(L)'
;MLDAQPTSDVVIALTSSDTGEATISGSLTFTPANWDTPQTVTVTGVDDLTVDGAQTESITVTIIDEISDNDFDAVADQTVSVAITDDDVAGSRLINLMDL
;
A
#
# COMPACT_ATOMS: atom_id res chain seq x y z
N MET A 1 -3.08 1.99 -15.26
CA MET A 1 -2.66 2.05 -16.67
C MET A 1 -1.29 2.71 -16.71
N LEU A 2 -0.51 2.45 -17.76
CA LEU A 2 0.72 3.17 -18.10
C LEU A 2 0.43 4.27 -19.12
N ASP A 3 1.29 5.28 -19.20
CA ASP A 3 1.17 6.37 -20.18
C ASP A 3 1.72 6.00 -21.58
N ALA A 4 2.45 4.89 -21.67
CA ALA A 4 3.00 4.36 -22.91
C ALA A 4 2.86 2.83 -22.96
N GLN A 5 2.68 2.29 -24.18
CA GLN A 5 2.70 0.85 -24.42
C GLN A 5 4.13 0.32 -24.28
N PRO A 6 4.40 -0.66 -23.39
CA PRO A 6 5.71 -1.27 -23.30
C PRO A 6 5.92 -2.32 -24.40
N THR A 7 7.17 -2.67 -24.65
CA THR A 7 7.58 -3.74 -25.57
C THR A 7 7.67 -5.11 -24.88
N SER A 8 7.98 -5.13 -23.58
CA SER A 8 7.88 -6.28 -22.69
C SER A 8 7.05 -5.97 -21.44
N ASP A 9 7.03 -6.88 -20.47
CA ASP A 9 6.29 -6.64 -19.23
C ASP A 9 6.94 -5.52 -18.40
N VAL A 10 6.13 -4.72 -17.72
CA VAL A 10 6.54 -3.76 -16.69
C VAL A 10 5.96 -4.25 -15.38
N VAL A 11 6.84 -4.59 -14.44
CA VAL A 11 6.46 -5.11 -13.12
C VAL A 11 6.59 -4.01 -12.09
N ILE A 12 5.51 -3.74 -11.37
CA ILE A 12 5.44 -2.69 -10.36
C ILE A 12 5.28 -3.32 -8.98
N ALA A 13 6.19 -2.94 -8.08
CA ALA A 13 6.09 -3.20 -6.66
C ALA A 13 5.35 -2.04 -5.96
N LEU A 14 4.63 -2.37 -4.90
CA LEU A 14 4.10 -1.40 -3.96
C LEU A 14 4.60 -1.73 -2.56
N THR A 15 5.03 -0.72 -1.82
CA THR A 15 5.54 -0.85 -0.45
C THR A 15 4.89 0.16 0.47
N SER A 16 4.53 -0.25 1.69
CA SER A 16 4.04 0.65 2.74
C SER A 16 5.23 1.19 3.54
N SER A 17 5.16 2.47 3.96
CA SER A 17 6.11 3.03 4.92
C SER A 17 5.98 2.41 6.30
N ASP A 18 4.77 2.02 6.69
CA ASP A 18 4.50 1.28 7.92
C ASP A 18 3.58 0.10 7.64
N THR A 19 4.11 -1.11 7.78
CA THR A 19 3.32 -2.35 7.64
C THR A 19 2.60 -2.74 8.93
N GLY A 20 2.88 -2.06 10.04
CA GLY A 20 2.09 -2.13 11.26
C GLY A 20 0.75 -1.41 11.12
N GLU A 21 0.64 -0.47 10.18
CA GLU A 21 -0.57 0.32 9.90
C GLU A 21 -1.30 -0.13 8.64
N ALA A 22 -0.55 -0.44 7.57
CA ALA A 22 -1.12 -0.83 6.29
C ALA A 22 -0.30 -1.90 5.58
N THR A 23 -0.95 -2.98 5.16
CA THR A 23 -0.35 -4.03 4.33
C THR A 23 -0.89 -3.98 2.91
N ILE A 24 -0.07 -4.41 1.95
CA ILE A 24 -0.42 -4.43 0.53
C ILE A 24 -0.34 -5.87 0.03
N SER A 25 -1.37 -6.33 -0.66
CA SER A 25 -1.36 -7.65 -1.28
C SER A 25 -1.07 -7.57 -2.77
N GLY A 26 0.03 -8.18 -3.21
CA GLY A 26 0.36 -8.43 -4.61
C GLY A 26 1.30 -7.41 -5.26
N SER A 27 1.55 -7.62 -6.54
CA SER A 27 2.24 -6.70 -7.45
C SER A 27 1.38 -6.48 -8.69
N LEU A 28 1.73 -5.47 -9.49
CA LEU A 28 1.09 -5.22 -10.77
C LEU A 28 2.03 -5.63 -11.91
N THR A 29 1.47 -6.22 -12.96
CA THR A 29 2.21 -6.52 -14.19
C THR A 29 1.45 -5.97 -15.38
N PHE A 30 2.04 -5.01 -16.05
CA PHE A 30 1.54 -4.43 -17.29
C PHE A 30 2.30 -5.04 -18.46
N THR A 31 1.57 -5.78 -19.29
CA THR A 31 2.02 -6.36 -20.55
C THR A 31 1.71 -5.40 -21.70
N PRO A 32 2.28 -5.60 -22.90
CA PRO A 32 1.89 -4.85 -24.09
C PRO A 32 0.39 -4.95 -24.45
N ALA A 33 -0.32 -5.94 -23.91
CA ALA A 33 -1.74 -6.18 -24.20
C ALA A 33 -2.71 -5.53 -23.19
N ASN A 34 -2.24 -5.12 -22.00
CA ASN A 34 -3.09 -4.57 -20.94
C ASN A 34 -2.53 -3.29 -20.30
N TRP A 35 -1.49 -2.69 -20.88
CA TRP A 35 -0.85 -1.47 -20.38
C TRP A 35 -1.85 -0.32 -20.17
N ASP A 36 -2.84 -0.19 -21.04
CA ASP A 36 -3.87 0.85 -21.03
C ASP A 36 -5.08 0.51 -20.12
N THR A 37 -5.10 -0.68 -19.54
CA THR A 37 -6.18 -1.12 -18.67
C THR A 37 -5.86 -0.80 -17.20
N PRO A 38 -6.76 -0.13 -16.44
CA PRO A 38 -6.58 0.05 -15.00
C PRO A 38 -6.48 -1.30 -14.28
N GLN A 39 -5.47 -1.43 -13.42
CA GLN A 39 -5.34 -2.56 -12.49
C GLN A 39 -5.46 -2.03 -11.06
N THR A 40 -5.93 -2.87 -10.15
CA THR A 40 -6.17 -2.51 -8.75
C THR A 40 -5.38 -3.42 -7.83
N VAL A 41 -4.81 -2.85 -6.78
CA VAL A 41 -4.29 -3.59 -5.62
C VAL A 41 -5.09 -3.23 -4.38
N THR A 42 -5.11 -4.14 -3.41
CA THR A 42 -5.78 -3.91 -2.14
C THR A 42 -4.75 -3.48 -1.10
N VAL A 43 -5.00 -2.35 -0.48
CA VAL A 43 -4.33 -1.90 0.75
C VAL A 43 -5.27 -2.20 1.91
N THR A 44 -4.77 -2.87 2.94
CA THR A 44 -5.54 -3.30 4.10
C THR A 44 -4.96 -2.65 5.34
N GLY A 45 -5.78 -1.88 6.06
CA GLY A 45 -5.43 -1.38 7.39
C GLY A 45 -5.18 -2.55 8.34
N VAL A 46 -4.19 -2.42 9.20
CA VAL A 46 -3.88 -3.40 10.22
C VAL A 46 -4.54 -2.95 11.51
N ASP A 47 -5.43 -3.79 12.02
CA ASP A 47 -6.07 -3.61 13.33
C ASP A 47 -5.06 -3.93 14.42
N ASP A 48 -4.85 -3.00 15.35
CA ASP A 48 -4.06 -3.26 16.55
C ASP A 48 -4.86 -2.93 17.84
N LEU A 49 -4.21 -2.66 18.97
CA LEU A 49 -4.89 -2.36 20.24
C LEU A 49 -4.40 -1.04 20.85
N THR A 50 -3.64 -0.27 20.08
CA THR A 50 -2.93 0.93 20.49
C THR A 50 -3.75 2.11 20.02
N VAL A 51 -4.14 2.94 20.98
CA VAL A 51 -4.78 4.21 20.64
C VAL A 51 -3.68 5.21 20.30
N ASP A 52 -3.40 5.35 19.02
CA ASP A 52 -2.45 6.32 18.48
C ASP A 52 -3.09 7.32 17.49
N GLY A 53 -4.37 7.12 17.18
CA GLY A 53 -5.17 8.03 16.37
C GLY A 53 -5.00 7.81 14.87
N ALA A 54 -5.55 8.71 14.05
CA ALA A 54 -5.47 8.55 12.60
C ALA A 54 -4.04 8.77 12.09
N GLN A 55 -3.48 7.75 11.46
CA GLN A 55 -2.12 7.76 10.91
C GLN A 55 -2.15 7.97 9.40
N THR A 56 -1.12 8.63 8.88
CA THR A 56 -0.95 8.84 7.44
C THR A 56 0.26 8.06 6.96
N GLU A 57 -0.02 7.04 6.16
CA GLU A 57 1.00 6.19 5.56
C GLU A 57 1.29 6.60 4.12
N SER A 58 2.52 6.34 3.69
CA SER A 58 2.95 6.50 2.30
C SER A 58 3.11 5.14 1.65
N ILE A 59 2.45 4.96 0.51
CA ILE A 59 2.64 3.83 -0.38
C ILE A 59 3.58 4.25 -1.49
N THR A 60 4.75 3.62 -1.58
CA THR A 60 5.70 3.84 -2.66
C THR A 60 5.45 2.84 -3.78
N VAL A 61 5.32 3.35 -5.00
CA VAL A 61 5.07 2.60 -6.23
C VAL A 61 6.34 2.68 -7.08
N THR A 62 6.94 1.52 -7.33
CA THR A 62 8.26 1.40 -7.95
C THR A 62 8.23 0.40 -9.09
N ILE A 63 8.89 0.71 -10.20
CA ILE A 63 9.16 -0.24 -11.27
C ILE A 63 10.32 -1.13 -10.83
N ILE A 64 10.19 -2.44 -11.02
CA ILE A 64 11.27 -3.39 -10.73
C ILE A 64 12.12 -3.54 -11.98
N ASP A 65 13.15 -2.71 -12.12
CA ASP A 65 14.01 -2.61 -13.31
C ASP A 65 14.52 -3.98 -13.80
N GLU A 66 14.98 -4.85 -12.88
CA GLU A 66 15.57 -6.15 -13.23
C GLU A 66 14.65 -7.07 -14.05
N ILE A 67 13.33 -6.89 -13.94
CA ILE A 67 12.33 -7.74 -14.58
C ILE A 67 11.32 -6.94 -15.42
N SER A 68 11.62 -5.68 -15.71
CA SER A 68 10.75 -4.77 -16.47
C SER A 68 11.36 -4.41 -17.83
N ASP A 69 10.53 -3.80 -18.68
CA ASP A 69 11.00 -3.16 -19.91
C ASP A 69 11.94 -1.99 -19.58
N ASN A 70 13.17 -2.05 -20.09
CA ASN A 70 14.22 -1.06 -19.84
C ASN A 70 13.85 0.37 -20.27
N ASP A 71 12.90 0.54 -21.19
CA ASP A 71 12.41 1.88 -21.58
C ASP A 71 11.72 2.61 -20.41
N PHE A 72 11.36 1.87 -19.35
CA PHE A 72 10.73 2.39 -18.14
C PHE A 72 11.69 2.58 -16.95
N ASP A 73 12.96 2.19 -17.04
CA ASP A 73 13.95 2.29 -15.94
C ASP A 73 14.17 3.73 -15.44
N ALA A 74 13.93 4.72 -16.31
CA ALA A 74 14.09 6.14 -15.97
C ALA A 74 12.86 6.74 -15.26
N VAL A 75 11.76 5.98 -15.13
CA VAL A 75 10.54 6.45 -14.47
C VAL A 75 10.79 6.50 -12.97
N ALA A 76 10.63 7.69 -12.40
CA ALA A 76 10.80 7.88 -10.96
C ALA A 76 9.66 7.22 -10.17
N ASP A 77 10.02 6.68 -9.00
CA ASP A 77 9.08 6.21 -7.99
C ASP A 77 7.99 7.24 -7.70
N GLN A 78 6.78 6.74 -7.47
CA GLN A 78 5.64 7.57 -7.08
C GLN A 78 5.25 7.25 -5.64
N THR A 79 4.71 8.25 -4.95
CA THR A 79 4.19 8.07 -3.59
C THR A 79 2.72 8.46 -3.51
N VAL A 80 1.94 7.66 -2.79
CA VAL A 80 0.53 7.90 -2.52
C VAL A 80 0.33 7.92 -1.01
N SER A 81 -0.29 8.98 -0.49
CA SER A 81 -0.65 9.05 0.92
C SER A 81 -1.99 8.37 1.18
N VAL A 82 -2.05 7.51 2.18
CA VAL A 82 -3.24 6.80 2.64
C VAL A 82 -3.45 7.14 4.11
N ALA A 83 -4.65 7.61 4.45
CA ALA A 83 -5.03 7.82 5.85
C ALA A 83 -5.72 6.57 6.38
N ILE A 84 -5.18 6.01 7.48
CA ILE A 84 -5.79 4.92 8.24
C ILE A 84 -6.45 5.54 9.48
N THR A 85 -7.73 5.28 9.67
CA THR A 85 -8.45 5.77 10.84
C THR A 85 -8.40 4.72 11.93
N ASP A 86 -7.85 5.10 13.07
CA ASP A 86 -7.94 4.35 14.33
C ASP A 86 -9.41 4.21 14.76
N ASP A 87 -9.85 2.97 14.98
CA ASP A 87 -11.15 2.63 15.54
C ASP A 87 -11.06 2.05 16.96
N ASP A 88 -9.87 2.02 17.56
CA ASP A 88 -9.68 1.71 18.96
C ASP A 88 -10.20 2.84 19.86
N VAL A 89 -10.61 2.44 21.06
CA VAL A 89 -11.12 3.35 22.08
C VAL A 89 -10.17 3.36 23.27
N ALA A 90 -9.72 4.56 23.67
CA ALA A 90 -8.91 4.74 24.87
C ALA A 90 -9.62 4.10 26.07
N GLY A 91 -9.00 3.06 26.62
CA GLY A 91 -9.70 2.07 27.43
C GLY A 91 -10.47 2.65 28.62
N SER A 92 -11.58 2.00 28.95
CA SER A 92 -11.94 1.83 30.36
C SER A 92 -12.69 0.51 30.56
N ARG A 93 -11.98 -0.55 30.98
CA ARG A 93 -12.65 -1.58 31.79
C ARG A 93 -12.57 -1.15 33.25
N LEU A 94 -13.63 -0.50 33.71
CA LEU A 94 -13.92 -0.37 35.14
C LEU A 94 -14.08 -1.77 35.72
N ILE A 95 -13.05 -2.29 36.38
CA ILE A 95 -13.24 -3.35 37.37
C ILE A 95 -13.38 -2.63 38.71
N ASN A 96 -14.58 -2.63 39.26
CA ASN A 96 -14.84 -2.11 40.60
C ASN A 96 -14.07 -3.01 41.59
N LEU A 97 -13.04 -2.50 42.26
CA LEU A 97 -12.21 -3.27 43.20
C LEU A 97 -12.91 -3.51 44.56
N MET A 98 -14.24 -3.51 44.60
CA MET A 98 -15.03 -3.77 45.81
C MET A 98 -16.15 -4.80 45.63
N ASP A 99 -16.25 -5.48 44.48
CA ASP A 99 -17.26 -6.52 44.24
C ASP A 99 -16.67 -7.95 44.13
N LEU A 100 -15.66 -8.28 44.97
CA LEU A 100 -15.34 -9.66 45.40
C LEU A 100 -14.78 -9.69 46.82
#